data_AF-A0A7S3FQD6-F1
#
_entry.id   AF-A0A7S3FQD6-F1
#
_cell.length_a   1.000
_cell.length_b   1.000
_cell.length_c   1.000
_cell.angle_alpha   90.00
_cell.angle_beta   90.00
_cell.angle_gamma   90.00
#
_symmetry.space_group_name_H-M   'P 1'
#
loop_
_entity.id
_entity.type
_entity.pdbx_description
1 polymer ?
#
loop_
_entity_poly.entity_id
_entity_poly.type
_entity_poly.pdbx_seq_one_letter_code
_entity_poly.pdbx_strand_id
1 'polypeptide(L)'
;MVHSLILTSNFQEHAKDFFDDNATCDSLIQVATEVRDCIEIAHTSEYKKFLHFYFPAFEHVLRKRTKPQFVANKENKLRNSVVEILHRLPQNQTLKEHVERLLLLCTDVLKNDNELNALVALRVIFDVHKNFRPQLEDKLKAFFEYVVEKYRKFPDT
;
A
#
# COMPACT_ATOMS: atom_id res chain seq x y z
N MET A 1 15.33 2.73 -20.66
CA MET A 1 15.29 1.31 -21.08
C MET A 1 16.16 0.41 -20.21
N VAL A 2 17.40 0.75 -19.87
CA VAL A 2 18.28 -0.11 -19.05
C VAL A 2 17.78 -0.30 -17.61
N HIS A 3 17.28 0.75 -16.94
CA HIS A 3 16.72 0.62 -15.58
C HIS A 3 15.47 -0.29 -15.51
N SER A 4 14.63 -0.26 -16.54
CA SER A 4 13.41 -1.09 -16.62
C SER A 4 13.72 -2.58 -16.83
N LEU A 5 14.88 -2.91 -17.44
CA LEU A 5 15.37 -4.29 -17.60
C LEU A 5 16.01 -4.89 -16.33
N ILE A 6 16.46 -4.05 -15.39
CA ILE A 6 17.04 -4.48 -14.12
C ILE A 6 15.94 -4.88 -13.13
N LEU A 7 14.83 -4.13 -13.10
CA LEU A 7 13.66 -4.42 -12.26
C LEU A 7 12.96 -5.75 -12.58
N THR A 8 12.97 -6.18 -13.85
CA THR A 8 12.33 -7.44 -14.29
C THR A 8 13.07 -8.69 -13.83
N SER A 9 14.37 -8.61 -13.53
CA SER A 9 15.18 -9.81 -13.26
C SER A 9 15.34 -10.10 -11.77
N ASN A 10 15.46 -9.06 -10.91
CA ASN A 10 15.82 -9.24 -9.51
C ASN A 10 14.99 -8.41 -8.51
N PHE A 11 13.68 -8.67 -8.46
CA PHE A 11 12.76 -8.11 -7.44
C PHE A 11 13.29 -8.21 -6.00
N GLN A 12 14.01 -9.29 -5.69
CA GLN A 12 14.55 -9.51 -4.36
C GLN A 12 15.60 -8.47 -3.99
N GLU A 13 16.54 -8.19 -4.90
CA GLU A 13 17.60 -7.22 -4.66
C GLU A 13 17.05 -5.81 -4.52
N HIS A 14 16.12 -5.42 -5.40
CA HIS A 14 15.49 -4.10 -5.32
C HIS A 14 14.64 -3.93 -4.05
N ALA A 15 13.87 -4.96 -3.67
CA ALA A 15 13.05 -4.89 -2.46
C ALA A 15 13.88 -4.79 -1.15
N LYS A 16 15.16 -5.21 -1.15
CA LYS A 16 16.04 -5.11 0.03
C LYS A 16 16.29 -3.68 0.46
N ASP A 17 16.29 -2.72 -0.46
CA ASP A 17 16.54 -1.31 -0.15
C ASP A 17 15.53 -0.76 0.87
N PHE A 18 14.27 -1.22 0.79
CA PHE A 18 13.23 -0.85 1.75
C PHE A 18 13.49 -1.35 3.18
N PHE A 19 14.34 -2.37 3.33
CA PHE A 19 14.73 -2.93 4.63
C PHE A 19 16.09 -2.41 5.12
N ASP A 20 16.85 -1.66 4.32
CA ASP A 20 18.14 -1.10 4.77
C ASP A 20 17.92 0.07 5.73
N ASP A 21 18.18 -0.13 7.02
CA ASP A 21 18.04 0.89 8.07
C ASP A 21 18.87 2.16 7.80
N ASN A 22 19.93 2.09 6.99
CA ASN A 22 20.78 3.24 6.66
C ASN A 22 20.26 4.05 5.46
N ALA A 23 19.32 3.52 4.68
CA ALA A 23 18.81 4.23 3.52
C ALA A 23 18.00 5.48 3.92
N THR A 24 18.12 6.53 3.12
CA THR A 24 17.43 7.80 3.34
C THR A 24 16.01 7.77 2.80
N CYS A 25 15.12 8.63 3.28
CA CYS A 25 13.78 8.75 2.68
C CYS A 25 13.84 9.09 1.18
N ASP A 26 14.78 9.92 0.75
CA ASP A 26 14.91 10.29 -0.67
C ASP A 26 15.28 9.09 -1.55
N SER A 27 16.23 8.25 -1.10
CA SER A 27 16.58 7.03 -1.82
C SER A 27 15.42 6.05 -1.88
N LEU A 28 14.66 5.89 -0.78
CA LEU A 28 13.47 5.02 -0.79
C LEU A 28 12.33 5.56 -1.66
N ILE A 29 12.17 6.89 -1.74
CA ILE A 29 11.19 7.51 -2.66
C ILE A 29 11.57 7.21 -4.10
N GLN A 30 12.87 7.26 -4.43
CA GLN A 30 13.37 6.89 -5.76
C GLN A 30 13.06 5.42 -6.07
N VAL A 31 13.39 4.50 -5.15
CA VAL A 31 13.08 3.07 -5.29
C VAL A 31 11.56 2.85 -5.46
N ALA A 32 10.72 3.48 -4.63
CA ALA A 32 9.27 3.38 -4.76
C ALA A 32 8.74 3.95 -6.10
N THR A 33 9.33 5.04 -6.58
CA THR A 33 9.00 5.63 -7.88
C THR A 33 9.27 4.64 -9.01
N GLU A 34 10.41 3.96 -8.97
CA GLU A 34 10.77 2.94 -9.96
C GLU A 34 9.80 1.75 -9.95
N VAL A 35 9.39 1.28 -8.76
CA VAL A 35 8.38 0.23 -8.64
C VAL A 35 7.05 0.67 -9.24
N ARG A 36 6.62 1.91 -8.94
CA ARG A 36 5.36 2.48 -9.47
C ARG A 36 5.40 2.62 -10.99
N ASP A 37 6.53 3.03 -11.55
CA ASP A 37 6.69 3.22 -12.99
C ASP A 37 6.72 1.87 -13.73
N CYS A 38 7.12 0.79 -13.06
CA CYS A 38 7.13 -0.58 -13.60
C CYS A 38 5.93 -1.44 -13.15
N ILE A 39 4.89 -0.86 -12.55
CA ILE A 39 3.80 -1.64 -11.91
C ILE A 39 3.00 -2.52 -12.88
N GLU A 40 3.05 -2.24 -14.19
CA GLU A 40 2.43 -3.07 -15.22
C GLU A 40 2.93 -4.53 -15.17
N ILE A 41 4.11 -4.78 -14.60
CA ILE A 41 4.63 -6.13 -14.34
C ILE A 41 3.70 -6.96 -13.45
N ALA A 42 2.91 -6.32 -12.58
CA ALA A 42 1.91 -6.96 -11.73
C ALA A 42 0.74 -7.55 -12.54
N HIS A 43 0.60 -7.20 -13.82
CA HIS A 43 -0.39 -7.79 -14.73
C HIS A 43 0.16 -8.99 -15.52
N THR A 44 1.39 -9.41 -15.26
CA THR A 44 2.05 -10.52 -15.96
C THR A 44 2.15 -11.77 -15.07
N SER A 45 2.78 -12.83 -15.57
CA SER A 45 3.12 -14.04 -14.79
C SER A 45 4.02 -13.74 -13.58
N GLU A 46 4.69 -12.59 -13.57
CA GLU A 46 5.59 -12.18 -12.49
C GLU A 46 4.85 -11.68 -11.23
N TYR A 47 3.52 -11.50 -11.29
CA TYR A 47 2.79 -10.87 -10.19
C TYR A 47 2.97 -11.56 -8.84
N LYS A 48 2.99 -12.90 -8.83
CA LYS A 48 3.23 -13.66 -7.60
C LYS A 48 4.61 -13.37 -7.01
N LYS A 49 5.63 -13.26 -7.87
CA LYS A 49 7.00 -12.95 -7.46
C LYS A 49 7.12 -11.50 -7.00
N PHE A 50 6.46 -10.58 -7.70
CA PHE A 50 6.32 -9.18 -7.29
C PHE A 50 5.74 -9.06 -5.87
N LEU A 51 4.60 -9.70 -5.61
CA LEU A 51 3.97 -9.68 -4.27
C LEU A 51 4.86 -10.30 -3.21
N HIS A 52 5.52 -11.42 -3.52
CA HIS A 52 6.40 -12.11 -2.57
C HIS A 52 7.51 -11.20 -2.03
N PHE A 53 8.12 -10.36 -2.87
CA PHE A 53 9.22 -9.49 -2.46
C PHE A 53 8.77 -8.09 -2.02
N TYR A 54 7.87 -7.44 -2.76
CA TYR A 54 7.52 -6.05 -2.47
C TYR A 54 6.42 -5.89 -1.43
N PHE A 55 5.47 -6.83 -1.30
CA PHE A 55 4.39 -6.67 -0.33
C PHE A 55 4.93 -6.57 1.12
N PRO A 56 5.87 -7.45 1.56
CA PRO A 56 6.50 -7.30 2.87
C PRO A 56 7.31 -6.00 3.01
N ALA A 57 7.93 -5.53 1.92
CA ALA A 57 8.68 -4.28 1.90
C ALA A 57 7.76 -3.07 2.12
N PHE A 58 6.61 -3.03 1.44
CA PHE A 58 5.60 -1.99 1.62
C PHE A 58 5.02 -1.96 3.03
N GLU A 59 4.72 -3.14 3.60
CA GLU A 59 4.31 -3.24 5.00
C GLU A 59 5.39 -2.75 5.95
N HIS A 60 6.66 -3.09 5.71
CA HIS A 60 7.77 -2.61 6.52
C HIS A 60 7.86 -1.08 6.47
N VAL A 61 7.74 -0.47 5.29
CA VAL A 61 7.76 0.99 5.13
C VAL A 61 6.64 1.65 5.94
N LEU A 62 5.42 1.14 5.80
CA LEU A 62 4.23 1.75 6.40
C LEU A 62 4.09 1.47 7.91
N ARG A 63 4.61 0.35 8.43
CA ARG A 63 4.44 -0.05 9.85
C ARG A 63 5.67 0.16 10.72
N LYS A 64 6.89 0.08 10.16
CA LYS A 64 8.13 0.05 10.94
C LYS A 64 9.06 1.21 10.59
N ARG A 65 9.29 1.45 9.31
CA ARG A 65 10.25 2.46 8.83
C ARG A 65 9.79 3.89 9.09
N THR A 66 8.51 4.14 8.85
CA THR A 66 7.90 5.47 8.97
C THR A 66 6.76 5.44 9.97
N LYS A 67 6.40 6.61 10.48
CA LYS A 67 5.17 6.80 11.26
C LYS A 67 4.12 7.51 10.41
N PRO A 68 2.82 7.42 10.75
CA PRO A 68 1.80 8.21 10.09
C PRO A 68 2.13 9.71 10.10
N GLN A 69 1.87 10.40 8.98
CA GLN A 69 2.32 11.77 8.77
C GLN A 69 1.14 12.71 8.53
N PHE A 70 1.13 13.84 9.23
CA PHE A 70 0.09 14.88 9.11
C PHE A 70 0.59 16.17 8.44
N VAL A 71 1.87 16.22 8.08
CA VAL A 71 2.50 17.35 7.40
C VAL A 71 3.18 16.87 6.13
N ALA A 72 3.33 17.76 5.15
CA ALA A 72 4.03 17.47 3.92
C ALA A 72 5.55 17.41 4.19
N ASN A 73 6.09 16.20 4.33
CA ASN A 73 7.52 15.94 4.49
C ASN A 73 7.95 14.71 3.66
N LYS A 74 9.23 14.35 3.74
CA LYS A 74 9.78 13.22 2.98
C LYS A 74 9.16 11.88 3.37
N GLU A 75 8.93 11.65 4.67
CA GLU A 75 8.23 10.43 5.12
C GLU A 75 6.81 10.36 4.55
N ASN A 76 6.08 11.48 4.53
CA ASN A 76 4.75 11.55 3.95
C ASN A 76 4.78 11.18 2.47
N LYS A 77 5.71 11.77 1.71
CA LYS A 77 5.89 11.47 0.28
C LYS A 77 6.21 10.01 0.02
N LEU A 78 7.05 9.39 0.86
CA LEU A 78 7.36 7.96 0.78
C LEU A 78 6.11 7.11 1.06
N ARG A 79 5.41 7.39 2.15
CA ARG A 79 4.17 6.67 2.53
C ARG A 79 3.12 6.78 1.43
N ASN A 80 2.92 7.98 0.91
CA ASN A 80 2.01 8.24 -0.21
C ASN A 80 2.36 7.39 -1.44
N SER A 81 3.64 7.37 -1.83
CA SER A 81 4.11 6.57 -2.96
C SER A 81 3.81 5.08 -2.78
N VAL A 82 4.01 4.54 -1.58
CA VAL A 82 3.69 3.14 -1.27
C VAL A 82 2.18 2.87 -1.33
N VAL A 83 1.36 3.74 -0.75
CA VAL A 83 -0.11 3.59 -0.76
C VAL A 83 -0.67 3.67 -2.20
N GLU A 84 -0.10 4.53 -3.05
CA GLU A 84 -0.44 4.59 -4.48
C GLU A 84 -0.08 3.30 -5.23
N ILE A 85 1.07 2.68 -4.93
CA ILE A 85 1.43 1.38 -5.50
C ILE A 85 0.41 0.31 -5.09
N LEU A 86 0.05 0.27 -3.80
CA LEU A 86 -0.95 -0.68 -3.28
C LEU A 86 -2.31 -0.53 -3.98
N HIS A 87 -2.71 0.71 -4.28
CA HIS A 87 -3.95 1.00 -5.02
C HIS A 87 -3.92 0.52 -6.48
N ARG A 88 -2.74 0.40 -7.09
CA ARG A 88 -2.58 -0.09 -8.48
C ARG A 88 -2.47 -1.61 -8.59
N LEU A 89 -2.51 -2.35 -7.48
CA LEU A 89 -2.39 -3.81 -7.49
C LEU A 89 -3.61 -4.48 -8.17
N PRO A 90 -3.39 -5.44 -9.09
CA PRO A 90 -4.47 -6.20 -9.72
C PRO A 90 -5.27 -7.03 -8.72
N GLN A 91 -6.59 -6.84 -8.70
CA GLN A 91 -7.52 -7.53 -7.78
C GLN A 91 -7.89 -8.94 -8.30
N ASN A 92 -6.90 -9.78 -8.55
CA ASN A 92 -7.09 -11.15 -9.05
C ASN A 92 -6.74 -12.20 -7.99
N GLN A 93 -6.89 -13.48 -8.33
CA GLN A 93 -6.68 -14.61 -7.41
C GLN A 93 -5.27 -14.63 -6.78
N THR A 94 -4.25 -14.11 -7.46
CA THR A 94 -2.88 -14.05 -6.94
C THR A 94 -2.75 -13.13 -5.72
N LEU A 95 -3.58 -12.09 -5.63
CA LEU A 95 -3.60 -11.18 -4.47
C LEU A 95 -4.27 -11.80 -3.24
N LYS A 96 -5.06 -12.87 -3.40
CA LYS A 96 -5.94 -13.43 -2.35
C LYS A 96 -5.22 -13.72 -1.04
N GLU A 97 -4.00 -14.24 -1.09
CA GLU A 97 -3.18 -14.56 0.09
C GLU A 97 -2.75 -13.32 0.90
N HIS A 98 -2.80 -12.13 0.30
CA HIS A 98 -2.39 -10.87 0.89
C HIS A 98 -3.56 -9.97 1.28
N VAL A 99 -4.80 -10.29 0.86
CA VAL A 99 -5.99 -9.45 1.02
C VAL A 99 -6.23 -9.03 2.47
N GLU A 100 -6.16 -9.96 3.42
CA GLU A 100 -6.40 -9.62 4.82
C GLU A 100 -5.35 -8.64 5.38
N ARG A 101 -4.07 -8.87 5.05
CA ARG A 101 -2.98 -7.99 5.47
C ARG A 101 -3.07 -6.63 4.81
N LEU A 102 -3.45 -6.59 3.53
CA LEU A 102 -3.66 -5.35 2.78
C LEU A 102 -4.79 -4.54 3.40
N LEU A 103 -5.92 -5.19 3.71
CA LEU A 103 -7.06 -4.53 4.36
C LEU A 103 -6.68 -3.95 5.72
N LEU A 104 -5.95 -4.70 6.55
CA LEU A 104 -5.46 -4.22 7.86
C LEU A 104 -4.49 -3.06 7.71
N LEU A 105 -3.60 -3.10 6.72
CA LEU A 105 -2.62 -2.05 6.46
C LEU A 105 -3.30 -0.76 5.99
N CYS A 106 -4.22 -0.84 5.03
CA CYS A 106 -4.96 0.31 4.53
C CYS A 106 -5.92 0.87 5.60
N THR A 107 -6.49 0.03 6.47
CA THR A 107 -7.33 0.49 7.58
C THR A 107 -6.52 1.32 8.59
N ASP A 108 -5.27 0.94 8.86
CA ASP A 108 -4.39 1.71 9.73
C ASP A 108 -4.04 3.09 9.13
N VAL A 109 -3.68 3.11 7.83
CA VAL A 109 -3.44 4.36 7.09
C VAL A 109 -4.68 5.26 7.08
N LEU A 110 -5.87 4.70 6.80
CA LEU A 110 -7.15 5.43 6.82
C LEU A 110 -7.44 6.08 8.19
N LYS A 111 -7.02 5.45 9.28
CA LYS A 111 -7.30 5.90 10.66
C LYS A 111 -6.32 6.96 11.14
N ASN A 112 -5.06 6.81 10.77
CA ASN A 112 -3.95 7.44 11.47
C ASN A 112 -3.09 8.36 10.60
N ASP A 113 -3.27 8.35 9.28
CA ASP A 113 -2.48 9.17 8.35
C ASP A 113 -3.23 10.45 7.93
N ASN A 114 -2.57 11.31 7.14
CA ASN A 114 -3.23 12.47 6.57
C ASN A 114 -4.35 12.08 5.57
N GLU A 115 -5.21 13.05 5.28
CA GLU A 115 -6.37 12.90 4.39
C GLU A 115 -6.05 12.39 2.99
N LEU A 116 -4.91 12.76 2.39
CA LEU A 116 -4.53 12.31 1.05
C LEU A 116 -4.21 10.81 1.07
N ASN A 117 -3.39 10.37 2.03
CA ASN A 117 -3.07 8.95 2.21
C ASN A 117 -4.31 8.15 2.62
N ALA A 118 -5.14 8.69 3.50
CA ALA A 118 -6.38 8.08 3.94
C ALA A 118 -7.37 7.87 2.77
N LEU A 119 -7.48 8.85 1.86
CA LEU A 119 -8.35 8.75 0.69
C LEU A 119 -7.90 7.65 -0.27
N VAL A 120 -6.59 7.52 -0.54
CA VAL A 120 -6.09 6.45 -1.40
C VAL A 120 -6.27 5.09 -0.72
N ALA A 121 -5.97 4.98 0.58
CA ALA A 121 -6.19 3.76 1.35
C ALA A 121 -7.66 3.32 1.35
N LEU A 122 -8.60 4.27 1.44
CA LEU A 122 -10.03 4.02 1.34
C LEU A 122 -10.43 3.41 -0.02
N ARG A 123 -9.83 3.88 -1.12
CA ARG A 123 -10.06 3.29 -2.46
C ARG A 123 -9.59 1.84 -2.53
N VAL A 124 -8.41 1.54 -1.98
CA VAL A 124 -7.92 0.16 -1.90
C VAL A 124 -8.87 -0.72 -1.12
N ILE A 125 -9.35 -0.24 0.04
CA ILE A 125 -10.33 -0.95 0.87
C ILE A 125 -11.60 -1.28 0.07
N PHE A 126 -12.15 -0.31 -0.66
CA PHE A 126 -13.34 -0.52 -1.49
C PHE A 126 -13.10 -1.53 -2.61
N ASP A 127 -11.99 -1.45 -3.33
CA ASP A 127 -11.68 -2.37 -4.43
C ASP A 127 -11.49 -3.80 -3.92
N VAL A 128 -10.79 -3.96 -2.80
CA VAL A 128 -10.61 -5.25 -2.15
C VAL A 128 -11.97 -5.82 -1.71
N HIS A 129 -12.82 -5.04 -1.04
CA HIS A 129 -14.15 -5.50 -0.65
C HIS A 129 -15.02 -5.87 -1.86
N LYS A 130 -14.96 -5.09 -2.94
CA LYS A 130 -15.73 -5.35 -4.17
C LYS A 130 -15.33 -6.67 -4.83
N ASN A 131 -14.03 -6.98 -4.88
CA ASN A 131 -13.51 -8.15 -5.61
C ASN A 131 -13.41 -9.43 -4.75
N PHE A 132 -13.39 -9.31 -3.42
CA PHE A 132 -13.23 -10.45 -2.51
C PHE A 132 -14.40 -10.62 -1.51
N ARG A 133 -15.62 -10.19 -1.87
CA ARG A 133 -16.81 -10.15 -0.99
C ARG A 133 -17.00 -11.38 -0.09
N PRO A 134 -17.02 -12.64 -0.58
CA PRO A 134 -17.32 -13.79 0.29
C PRO A 134 -16.33 -13.98 1.43
N GLN A 135 -15.09 -13.50 1.28
CA GLN A 135 -14.04 -13.62 2.30
C GLN A 135 -14.08 -12.48 3.33
N LEU A 136 -14.77 -11.38 3.02
CA LEU A 136 -14.69 -10.13 3.77
C LEU A 136 -16.03 -9.65 4.32
N GLU A 137 -17.11 -10.41 4.15
CA GLU A 137 -18.44 -10.07 4.67
C GLU A 137 -18.40 -9.77 6.18
N ASP A 138 -17.74 -10.62 6.96
CA ASP A 138 -17.63 -10.41 8.42
C ASP A 138 -16.87 -9.13 8.80
N LYS A 139 -15.98 -8.65 7.93
CA LYS A 139 -15.18 -7.44 8.16
C LYS A 139 -15.89 -6.15 7.74
N LEU A 140 -16.96 -6.22 6.95
CA LEU A 140 -17.74 -5.05 6.52
C LEU A 140 -18.39 -4.31 7.70
N LYS A 141 -18.90 -5.06 8.69
CA LYS A 141 -19.56 -4.47 9.86
C LYS A 141 -18.62 -3.51 10.61
N ALA A 142 -17.41 -3.97 10.94
CA ALA A 142 -16.41 -3.16 11.64
C ALA A 142 -16.00 -1.91 10.85
N PHE A 143 -15.97 -2.01 9.52
CA PHE A 143 -15.70 -0.86 8.65
C PHE A 143 -16.84 0.18 8.71
N PHE A 144 -18.10 -0.24 8.60
CA PHE A 144 -19.25 0.68 8.69
C PHE A 144 -19.36 1.33 10.07
N GLU A 145 -19.12 0.58 11.14
CA GLU A 145 -19.08 1.13 12.51
C GLU A 145 -18.04 2.24 12.65
N TYR A 146 -16.84 2.05 12.10
CA TYR A 146 -15.81 3.07 12.07
C TYR A 146 -16.22 4.33 11.29
N VAL A 147 -16.84 4.15 10.11
CA VAL A 147 -17.32 5.28 9.30
C VAL A 147 -18.39 6.07 10.06
N VAL A 148 -19.37 5.38 10.67
CA VAL A 148 -20.42 6.02 11.48
C VAL A 148 -19.81 6.79 12.65
N GLU A 149 -18.84 6.21 13.36
CA GLU A 149 -18.14 6.88 14.46
C GLU A 149 -17.44 8.17 14.00
N LYS A 150 -16.80 8.15 12.82
CA LYS A 150 -16.17 9.35 12.25
C LYS A 150 -17.20 10.41 11.87
N TYR A 151 -18.30 10.03 11.22
CA TYR A 151 -19.36 10.99 10.87
C TYR A 151 -20.01 11.64 12.10
N ARG A 152 -20.21 10.91 13.19
CA ARG A 152 -20.74 11.46 14.45
C ARG A 152 -19.83 12.50 15.13
N LYS A 153 -18.55 12.52 14.78
CA LYS A 153 -17.57 13.50 15.31
C LYS A 153 -17.55 14.79 14.50
N PHE A 154 -18.22 14.83 13.34
CA PHE A 154 -18.44 16.11 12.66
C PHE A 154 -19.49 16.90 13.45
N PRO A 155 -19.24 18.18 13.76
CA PRO A 155 -20.26 19.02 14.34
C PRO A 155 -21.47 19.09 13.40
N ASP A 156 -22.68 19.07 13.97
CA ASP A 156 -23.90 19.32 13.21
C ASP A 156 -23.72 20.69 12.51
N THR A 157 -23.76 20.69 11.19
CA THR A 157 -23.57 21.90 10.39
C THR A 157 -24.85 22.72 10.39
#